data_AF-A0ABC9A1A9-F1
#
_entry.id   AF-A0ABC9A1A9-F1
#
_cell.length_a   1.000
_cell.length_b   1.000
_cell.length_c   1.000
_cell.angle_alpha   90.00
_cell.angle_beta   90.00
_cell.angle_gamma   90.00
#
_symmetry.space_group_name_H-M   'P 1'
#
loop_
_entity.id
_entity.type
_entity.pdbx_description
1 polymer ?
#
loop_
_entity_poly.entity_id
_entity_poly.type
_entity_poly.pdbx_seq_one_letter_code
_entity_poly.pdbx_strand_id
1 'polypeptide(L)'
;MGSVLSSAYAALCSLVGALLDKVEMWRLMDAYPQLRDMPAEKREDLRRWIRDQQNAEEDARDAAARLRCPPDPSSPLFIRCNYRHPCYRVGADKNKKVAKGV
;
A
#
# COMPACT_ATOMS: atom_id res chain seq x y z
N MET A 1 28.16 3.73 -28.27
CA MET A 1 27.30 2.66 -28.83
C MET A 1 26.53 1.96 -27.69
N GLY A 2 25.60 2.67 -27.03
CA GLY A 2 24.91 2.18 -25.81
C GLY A 2 23.37 2.15 -25.88
N SER A 3 22.77 2.44 -27.04
CA SER A 3 21.32 2.63 -27.18
C SER A 3 20.57 1.40 -27.70
N VAL A 4 21.22 0.50 -28.44
CA VAL A 4 20.54 -0.61 -29.13
C VAL A 4 20.18 -1.77 -28.18
N LEU A 5 21.04 -2.04 -27.18
CA LEU A 5 20.74 -3.06 -26.17
C LEU A 5 19.58 -2.62 -25.26
N SER A 6 19.46 -1.31 -25.01
CA SER A 6 18.38 -0.76 -24.18
C SER A 6 17.02 -0.82 -24.89
N SER A 7 16.97 -0.54 -26.21
CA SER A 7 15.72 -0.63 -26.97
C SER A 7 15.25 -2.07 -27.19
N ALA A 8 16.17 -3.00 -27.46
CA ALA A 8 15.84 -4.42 -27.57
C ALA A 8 15.35 -4.99 -26.24
N TYR A 9 15.98 -4.61 -25.13
CA TYR A 9 15.52 -4.99 -23.79
C TYR A 9 14.13 -4.43 -23.48
N ALA A 10 13.88 -3.15 -23.76
CA ALA A 10 12.57 -2.54 -23.57
C ALA A 10 11.48 -3.23 -24.42
N ALA A 11 11.79 -3.58 -25.67
CA ALA A 11 10.88 -4.32 -26.55
C ALA A 11 10.56 -5.71 -26.00
N LEU A 12 11.56 -6.42 -25.46
CA LEU A 12 11.36 -7.72 -24.82
C LEU A 12 10.50 -7.62 -23.55
N CYS A 13 10.76 -6.64 -22.69
CA CYS A 13 9.95 -6.39 -21.50
C CYS A 13 8.50 -6.06 -21.87
N SER A 14 8.28 -5.24 -22.91
CA SER A 14 6.95 -4.93 -23.42
C SER A 14 6.24 -6.17 -23.98
N LEU A 15 6.95 -7.01 -24.74
CA LEU A 15 6.42 -8.28 -25.25
C LEU A 15 6.01 -9.22 -24.12
N VAL A 16 6.85 -9.38 -23.11
CA VAL A 16 6.55 -10.21 -21.93
C VAL A 16 5.33 -9.65 -21.18
N GLY A 17 5.26 -8.33 -21.00
CA GLY A 17 4.08 -7.67 -20.43
C GLY A 17 2.80 -7.98 -21.19
N ALA A 18 2.82 -7.85 -22.52
CA ALA A 18 1.67 -8.16 -23.37
C ALA A 18 1.24 -9.63 -23.31
N LEU A 19 2.20 -10.56 -23.18
CA LEU A 19 1.91 -11.99 -23.00
C LEU A 19 1.25 -12.26 -21.65
N LEU A 20 1.75 -11.63 -20.58
CA LEU A 20 1.16 -11.76 -19.24
C LEU A 20 -0.26 -11.19 -19.20
N ASP A 21 -0.49 -10.00 -19.75
CA ASP A 21 -1.82 -9.39 -19.86
C ASP A 21 -2.80 -10.31 -20.60
N LYS A 22 -2.32 -11.00 -21.65
CA LYS A 22 -3.12 -11.97 -22.39
C LYS A 22 -3.47 -13.17 -21.52
N VAL A 23 -2.51 -13.79 -20.84
CA VAL A 23 -2.78 -14.95 -19.97
C VAL A 23 -3.71 -14.57 -18.81
N GLU A 24 -3.52 -13.39 -18.21
CA GLU A 24 -4.37 -12.86 -17.16
C GLU A 24 -5.81 -12.67 -17.67
N MET A 25 -5.99 -12.13 -18.88
CA MET A 25 -7.30 -12.00 -19.50
C MET A 25 -7.99 -13.36 -19.69
N TRP A 26 -7.25 -14.38 -20.13
CA TRP A 26 -7.81 -15.71 -20.30
C TRP A 26 -8.24 -16.33 -18.97
N ARG A 27 -7.42 -16.18 -17.92
CA ARG A 27 -7.78 -16.61 -16.56
C ARG A 27 -9.02 -15.89 -16.02
N LEU A 28 -9.13 -14.59 -16.24
CA LEU A 28 -10.31 -13.81 -15.85
C LEU A 28 -11.58 -14.26 -16.59
N MET A 29 -11.47 -14.52 -17.90
CA MET A 29 -12.60 -15.01 -18.70
C MET A 29 -13.00 -16.45 -18.38
N ASP A 30 -12.10 -17.24 -17.80
CA ASP A 30 -12.37 -18.58 -17.29
C ASP A 30 -13.05 -18.54 -15.91
N ALA A 31 -12.54 -17.70 -15.01
CA ALA A 31 -13.13 -17.48 -13.68
C ALA A 31 -14.51 -16.80 -13.72
N TYR A 32 -14.74 -15.93 -14.71
CA TYR A 32 -15.99 -15.17 -14.87
C TYR A 32 -16.54 -15.33 -16.29
N PRO A 33 -17.26 -16.43 -16.60
CA PRO A 33 -17.80 -16.71 -17.92
C PRO A 33 -18.69 -15.58 -18.46
N GLN A 34 -19.40 -14.87 -17.57
CA GLN A 34 -20.26 -13.73 -17.90
C GLN A 34 -19.51 -12.60 -18.63
N LEU A 35 -18.19 -12.51 -18.48
CA LEU A 35 -17.38 -11.51 -19.19
C LEU A 35 -17.35 -11.74 -20.70
N ARG A 36 -17.56 -12.98 -21.18
CA ARG A 36 -17.52 -13.33 -22.60
C ARG A 36 -18.59 -12.60 -23.41
N ASP A 37 -19.79 -12.49 -22.83
CA ASP A 37 -20.97 -11.96 -23.51
C ASP A 37 -21.15 -10.45 -23.29
N MET A 38 -20.35 -9.84 -22.41
CA MET A 38 -20.42 -8.39 -22.17
C MET A 38 -19.77 -7.58 -23.30
N PRO A 39 -20.30 -6.38 -23.60
CA PRO A 39 -19.64 -5.40 -24.45
C PRO A 39 -18.22 -5.06 -23.97
N ALA A 40 -17.33 -4.73 -24.91
CA ALA A 40 -15.91 -4.49 -24.63
C ALA A 40 -15.69 -3.41 -23.55
N GLU A 41 -16.42 -2.29 -23.62
CA GLU A 41 -16.30 -1.18 -22.66
C GLU A 41 -16.60 -1.62 -21.22
N LYS A 42 -17.74 -2.30 -21.00
CA LYS A 42 -18.13 -2.81 -19.67
C LYS A 42 -17.16 -3.86 -19.15
N ARG A 43 -16.57 -4.64 -20.06
CA ARG A 43 -15.58 -5.65 -19.72
C ARG A 43 -14.28 -4.99 -19.25
N GLU A 44 -13.86 -3.91 -19.89
CA GLU A 44 -12.68 -3.14 -19.47
C GLU A 44 -12.89 -2.46 -18.11
N ASP A 45 -14.05 -1.85 -17.87
CA ASP A 45 -14.39 -1.24 -16.58
C ASP A 45 -14.35 -2.26 -15.44
N LEU A 46 -14.99 -3.42 -15.64
CA LEU A 46 -15.00 -4.48 -14.63
C LEU A 46 -13.60 -5.07 -14.42
N ARG A 47 -12.80 -5.22 -15.49
CA ARG A 47 -11.40 -5.66 -15.38
C ARG A 47 -10.57 -4.69 -14.57
N ARG A 48 -10.71 -3.38 -14.83
CA ARG A 48 -10.01 -2.34 -14.08
C ARG A 48 -10.38 -2.40 -12.61
N TRP A 49 -11.67 -2.53 -12.30
CA TRP A 49 -12.14 -2.69 -10.93
C TRP A 49 -11.54 -3.93 -10.23
N ILE A 50 -11.53 -5.10 -10.89
CA ILE A 50 -10.93 -6.32 -10.32
C ILE A 50 -9.44 -6.13 -10.04
N ARG A 51 -8.70 -5.53 -10.97
CA ARG A 51 -7.26 -5.27 -10.82
C ARG A 51 -7.00 -4.30 -9.67
N ASP A 52 -7.80 -3.24 -9.55
CA ASP A 52 -7.68 -2.27 -8.46
C ASP A 52 -7.95 -2.92 -7.09
N GLN A 53 -8.91 -3.85 -7.01
CA GLN A 53 -9.16 -4.65 -5.79
C GLN A 53 -7.96 -5.55 -5.45
N GLN A 54 -7.39 -6.25 -6.43
CA GLN A 54 -6.24 -7.13 -6.21
C GLN A 54 -5.02 -6.36 -5.72
N ASN A 55 -4.73 -5.19 -6.32
CA ASN A 55 -3.64 -4.33 -5.87
C ASN A 55 -3.86 -3.84 -4.44
N ALA A 56 -5.10 -3.42 -4.11
CA ALA A 56 -5.43 -2.98 -2.76
C ALA A 56 -5.28 -4.11 -1.71
N GLU A 57 -5.65 -5.35 -2.07
CA GLU A 57 -5.43 -6.51 -1.22
C GLU A 57 -3.95 -6.85 -1.04
N GLU A 58 -3.14 -6.72 -2.09
CA GLU A 58 -1.70 -6.96 -2.05
C GLU A 58 -0.99 -5.91 -1.19
N ASP A 59 -1.33 -4.63 -1.35
CA ASP A 59 -0.86 -3.53 -0.50
C ASP A 59 -1.25 -3.76 0.97
N ALA A 60 -2.47 -4.22 1.23
CA ALA A 60 -2.92 -4.54 2.58
C ALA A 60 -2.15 -5.73 3.18
N ARG A 61 -1.83 -6.75 2.38
CA ARG A 61 -1.00 -7.89 2.81
C ARG A 61 0.43 -7.47 3.09
N ASP A 62 1.02 -6.61 2.27
CA ASP A 62 2.37 -6.08 2.50
C ASP A 62 2.40 -5.20 3.77
N ALA A 63 1.42 -4.32 3.96
CA ALA A 63 1.27 -3.55 5.18
C ALA A 63 1.12 -4.46 6.41
N ALA A 64 0.32 -5.51 6.33
CA ALA A 64 0.17 -6.49 7.40
C ALA A 64 1.46 -7.29 7.66
N ALA A 65 2.23 -7.61 6.62
CA ALA A 65 3.53 -8.27 6.75
C ALA A 65 4.55 -7.35 7.46
N ARG A 66 4.59 -6.06 7.11
CA ARG A 66 5.43 -5.06 7.79
C ARG A 66 5.09 -4.91 9.27
N LEU A 67 3.81 -5.04 9.65
CA LEU A 67 3.37 -5.02 11.05
C LEU A 67 3.72 -6.30 11.83
N ARG A 68 3.89 -7.44 11.15
CA ARG A 68 4.23 -8.72 11.77
C ARG A 68 5.73 -8.90 12.00
N CYS A 69 6.58 -8.13 11.31
CA CYS A 69 8.01 -8.09 11.60
C CYS A 69 8.25 -7.44 12.97
N PRO A 70 9.01 -8.08 13.89
CA PRO A 70 9.53 -7.39 15.06
C PRO A 70 10.26 -6.14 14.58
N PRO A 71 9.96 -4.96 15.15
CA PRO A 71 10.49 -3.73 14.60
C PRO A 71 12.01 -3.74 14.77
N ASP A 72 12.73 -3.67 13.64
CA ASP A 72 14.17 -3.52 13.64
C ASP A 72 14.48 -2.17 14.32
N PRO A 73 15.22 -2.14 15.45
CA PRO A 73 15.54 -0.90 16.16
C PRO A 73 16.39 0.07 15.32
N SER A 74 16.90 -0.36 14.17
CA SER A 74 17.63 0.48 13.21
C SER A 74 16.73 1.17 12.16
N SER A 75 15.43 0.85 12.11
CA SER A 75 14.52 1.43 11.12
C SER A 75 14.13 2.88 11.47
N PRO A 76 14.24 3.84 10.53
CA PRO A 76 13.86 5.24 10.76
C PRO A 76 12.36 5.46 11.01
N LEU A 77 11.53 4.41 10.87
CA LEU A 77 10.10 4.42 11.19
C LEU A 77 9.78 4.08 12.66
N PHE A 78 10.79 3.86 13.52
CA PHE A 78 10.63 3.64 14.95
C PHE A 78 10.26 4.95 15.68
N ILE A 79 9.11 5.52 15.34
CA ILE A 79 8.54 6.64 16.08
C ILE A 79 8.02 6.05 17.39
N ARG A 80 8.77 6.25 18.48
CA ARG A 80 8.28 6.01 19.83
C ARG A 80 7.04 6.89 20.05
N CYS A 81 5.86 6.31 19.88
CA CYS A 81 4.61 6.97 20.23
C CYS A 81 4.59 7.21 21.74
N ASN A 82 5.00 8.41 22.16
CA ASN A 82 4.79 8.91 23.53
C ASN A 82 3.32 9.27 23.72
N TYR A 83 2.43 8.27 23.67
CA TYR A 83 1.03 8.47 24.01
C TYR A 83 0.91 8.71 25.52
N ARG A 84 0.77 9.97 25.93
CA ARG A 84 0.34 10.33 27.28
C ARG A 84 -1.19 10.28 27.32
N HIS A 85 -1.73 9.22 27.92
CA HIS A 85 -3.17 9.08 28.14
C HIS A 85 -3.68 10.24 29.02
N PRO A 86 -4.74 10.97 28.64
CA PRO A 86 -5.22 12.15 29.37
C PRO A 86 -5.93 11.85 30.70
N CYS A 87 -5.86 10.62 31.23
CA CYS A 87 -6.54 10.24 32.47
C CYS A 87 -5.73 10.52 33.74
N TYR A 88 -4.44 10.87 33.63
CA TYR A 88 -3.64 11.30 34.77
C TYR A 88 -3.82 12.82 35.02
N ARG A 89 -4.95 13.20 35.62
CA ARG A 89 -5.00 14.41 36.45
C ARG A 89 -4.17 14.13 37.70
N VAL A 90 -2.89 14.50 37.69
CA VAL A 90 -2.14 14.66 38.94
C VAL A 90 -2.52 16.04 39.48
N GLY A 91 -3.44 16.04 40.43
CA GLY A 91 -3.72 17.21 41.25
C GLY A 91 -2.54 17.54 42.15
N ALA A 92 -2.59 18.76 42.69
CA ALA A 92 -1.72 19.37 43.69
C ALA A 92 -0.42 20.00 43.18
N ASP A 93 -0.52 21.27 42.78
CA ASP A 93 0.54 22.23 43.10
C ASP A 93 -0.04 23.33 43.99
N LYS A 94 0.07 23.12 45.30
CA LYS A 94 -0.08 24.16 46.32
C LYS A 94 1.26 24.91 46.36
N ASN A 95 1.40 25.99 45.60
CA ASN A 95 2.46 26.96 45.85
C ASN A 95 1.96 28.39 45.65
N LYS A 96 1.15 28.85 46.60
CA LYS A 96 1.00 30.29 46.89
C LYS A 96 2.34 30.79 47.44
N LYS A 97 3.19 31.40 46.61
CA LYS A 97 4.22 32.31 47.10
C LYS A 97 3.56 33.64 47.43
N VAL A 98 3.32 33.87 48.73
CA VAL A 98 2.99 35.18 49.29
C VAL A 98 4.26 36.02 49.22
N ALA A 99 4.24 37.08 48.41
CA ALA A 99 5.24 38.13 48.46
C ALA A 99 5.06 38.93 49.76
N LYS A 100 6.13 39.01 50.58
CA LYS A 100 6.26 39.95 51.70
C LYS A 100 7.64 40.62 51.63
N GLY A 101 7.63 41.94 51.51
CA GLY A 101 8.62 42.89 52.03
C GLY A 101 9.94 43.02 51.27
N VAL A 102 10.22 44.21 50.73
CA VAL A 102 10.88 45.32 51.45
C VAL A 102 10.23 46.63 51.00
#